data_AF-A0A6N8HT52-F1
#
_entry.id   AF-A0A6N8HT52-F1
#
_cell.length_a   1.000
_cell.length_b   1.000
_cell.length_c   1.000
_cell.angle_alpha   90.00
_cell.angle_beta   90.00
_cell.angle_gamma   90.00
#
_symmetry.space_group_name_H-M   'P 1'
#
loop_
_entity.id
_entity.type
_entity.pdbx_description
1 polymer ?
#
loop_
_entity_poly.entity_id
_entity_poly.type
_entity_poly.pdbx_seq_one_letter_code
_entity_poly.pdbx_strand_id
1 'polypeptide(L)' 'MAKVTATVVFKNGKKFSFECDEVTTQTNNYDGSLLAMNWKGANEKRPLHIDINEVIAVWIKDKQLKE' A
#
# COMPACT_ATOMS: atom_id res chain seq x y z
N MET A 1 18.14 -3.46 -0.70
CA MET A 1 16.79 -3.94 -1.05
C MET A 1 16.22 -3.02 -2.11
N ALA A 2 15.51 -3.55 -3.10
CA ALA A 2 14.86 -2.71 -4.09
C ALA A 2 13.71 -1.95 -3.43
N LYS A 3 13.58 -0.66 -3.68
CA LYS A 3 12.45 0.11 -3.17
C LYS A 3 11.22 -0.16 -4.03
N VAL A 4 10.07 -0.34 -3.37
CA VAL A 4 8.76 -0.42 -4.01
C VAL A 4 8.02 0.90 -3.82
N THR A 5 7.12 1.20 -4.76
CA THR A 5 6.19 2.32 -4.63
C THR A 5 4.80 1.77 -4.41
N ALA A 6 4.22 2.04 -3.24
CA ALA A 6 2.86 1.67 -2.92
C ALA A 6 1.93 2.86 -3.14
N THR A 7 0.81 2.64 -3.80
CA THR A 7 -0.25 3.64 -4.00
C THR A 7 -1.55 3.11 -3.41
N VAL A 8 -2.02 3.76 -2.36
CA VAL A 8 -3.30 3.49 -1.72
C VAL A 8 -4.35 4.37 -2.39
N VAL A 9 -5.44 3.75 -2.83
CA VAL A 9 -6.62 4.42 -3.38
C VAL A 9 -7.72 4.32 -2.35
N PHE A 10 -8.34 5.45 -2.02
CA PHE A 10 -9.46 5.52 -1.08
C PHE A 10 -10.80 5.51 -1.81
N LYS A 11 -11.88 5.10 -1.12
CA LYS A 11 -13.25 5.08 -1.63
C LYS A 11 -13.73 6.44 -2.15
N ASN A 12 -13.24 7.52 -1.54
CA ASN A 12 -13.50 8.89 -1.99
C ASN A 12 -12.69 9.33 -3.23
N GLY A 13 -11.93 8.41 -3.84
CA GLY A 13 -11.12 8.65 -5.03
C GLY A 13 -9.74 9.28 -4.77
N LYS A 14 -9.43 9.66 -3.52
CA LYS A 14 -8.09 10.17 -3.17
C LYS A 14 -7.06 9.07 -3.34
N LYS A 15 -5.84 9.46 -3.72
CA LYS A 15 -4.69 8.57 -3.89
C LYS A 15 -3.55 9.05 -3.03
N PHE A 16 -2.85 8.10 -2.42
CA PHE A 16 -1.69 8.35 -1.60
C PHE A 16 -0.57 7.40 -2.00
N SER A 17 0.59 7.94 -2.37
CA SER A 17 1.71 7.14 -2.85
C SER A 17 2.94 7.36 -1.99
N PHE A 18 3.61 6.27 -1.61
CA PHE A 18 4.81 6.31 -0.79
C PHE A 18 5.84 5.27 -1.23
N GLU A 19 7.11 5.57 -0.97
CA GLU A 19 8.22 4.65 -1.20
C GLU A 19 8.60 3.94 0.09
N CYS A 20 8.78 2.63 -0.01
CA CYS A 20 9.18 1.77 1.10
C CYS A 20 10.03 0.60 0.57
N ASP A 21 10.68 -0.12 1.49
CA ASP A 21 11.50 -1.27 1.13
C ASP A 21 10.64 -2.51 0.87
N GLU A 22 9.50 -2.61 1.56
CA GLU A 22 8.58 -3.75 1.48
C GLU A 22 7.15 -3.28 1.80
N VAL A 23 6.17 -3.84 1.09
CA VAL A 23 4.74 -3.77 1.45
C VAL A 23 4.16 -5.17 1.51
N THR A 24 3.41 -5.45 2.56
CA THR A 24 2.68 -6.70 2.75
C THR A 24 1.20 -6.39 2.99
N THR A 25 0.33 -7.07 2.25
CA THR A 25 -1.13 -6.97 2.40
C THR A 25 -1.69 -8.30 2.88
N GLN A 26 -2.69 -8.25 3.75
CA GLN A 26 -3.50 -9.41 4.12
C GLN A 26 -4.91 -9.21 3.58
N THR A 27 -5.44 -10.20 2.89
CA THR A 27 -6.80 -10.18 2.35
C THR A 27 -7.64 -11.28 3.01
N ASN A 28 -8.94 -11.05 3.11
CA ASN A 28 -9.89 -12.07 3.49
C ASN A 28 -10.01 -13.10 2.37
N ASN A 29 -9.84 -14.37 2.71
CA ASN A 29 -9.90 -15.48 1.75
C ASN A 29 -11.31 -15.72 1.18
N TYR A 30 -12.36 -15.16 1.80
CA TYR A 30 -13.73 -15.36 1.37
C TYR A 30 -14.18 -14.37 0.28
N ASP A 31 -13.90 -13.08 0.44
CA ASP A 31 -14.39 -12.00 -0.42
C ASP A 31 -13.27 -11.13 -1.03
N GLY A 32 -12.00 -11.42 -0.72
CA GLY A 32 -10.85 -10.67 -1.20
C GLY A 32 -10.69 -9.29 -0.56
N SER A 33 -11.47 -8.95 0.47
CA SER A 33 -11.37 -7.64 1.17
C SER A 33 -10.03 -7.48 1.86
N LEU A 34 -9.50 -6.25 1.90
CA LEU A 34 -8.22 -5.95 2.55
C LEU A 34 -8.40 -5.92 4.08
N LEU A 35 -7.70 -6.79 4.80
CA LEU A 35 -7.76 -6.92 6.27
C LEU A 35 -6.63 -6.17 6.97
N ALA A 36 -5.43 -6.18 6.39
CA ALA A 36 -4.28 -5.46 6.93
C ALA A 36 -3.32 -5.02 5.82
N MET A 37 -2.60 -3.93 6.07
CA MET A 37 -1.51 -3.47 5.23
C MET A 37 -0.35 -3.05 6.14
N ASN A 38 0.83 -3.61 5.89
CA ASN A 38 2.07 -3.27 6.59
C ASN A 38 3.13 -2.84 5.57
N TRP A 39 4.04 -1.97 6.01
CA TRP A 39 5.18 -1.55 5.20
C TRP A 39 6.41 -1.36 6.08
N LYS A 40 7.59 -1.52 5.48
CA LYS A 40 8.89 -1.32 6.15
C LYS A 40 9.76 -0.34 5.39
N GLY A 41 10.58 0.40 6.13
CA GLY A 41 11.51 1.36 5.53
C GLY A 41 10.82 2.50 4.77
N ALA A 42 9.54 2.78 5.07
CA ALA A 42 8.87 3.94 4.52
C ALA A 42 9.58 5.20 5.01
N ASN A 43 10.11 5.98 4.07
CA ASN A 43 10.84 7.20 4.38
C ASN A 43 9.88 8.39 4.58
N GLU A 44 8.71 8.11 5.17
CA GLU A 44 7.66 9.09 5.37
C GLU A 44 7.83 9.77 6.72
N LYS A 45 8.10 11.07 6.69
CA LYS A 45 8.24 11.90 7.88
C LYS A 45 6.92 12.20 8.61
N ARG A 46 5.82 11.48 8.30
CA ARG A 46 4.48 11.77 8.82
C ARG A 46 3.83 10.54 9.43
N PRO A 47 3.10 10.68 10.55
CA PRO A 47 2.27 9.61 11.08
C PRO A 47 1.16 9.29 10.06
N LEU A 48 1.14 8.05 9.60
CA LEU A 48 0.16 7.56 8.65
C LEU A 48 -0.89 6.75 9.41
N HIS A 49 -2.09 7.33 9.56
CA HIS A 49 -3.26 6.59 10.04
C HIS A 49 -4.16 6.33 8.83
N ILE A 50 -4.11 5.09 8.32
CA ILE A 50 -4.97 4.63 7.23
C ILE A 50 -6.07 3.79 7.86
N ASP A 51 -7.32 4.25 7.75
CA ASP A 51 -8.46 3.38 7.98
C ASP A 51 -8.62 2.46 6.76
N ILE A 52 -8.45 1.16 6.98
CA ILE A 52 -8.49 0.17 5.91
C ILE A 52 -9.89 0.01 5.31
N ASN A 53 -10.94 0.37 6.06
CA ASN A 53 -12.31 0.37 5.56
C ASN A 53 -12.51 1.45 4.49
N GLU A 54 -11.67 2.48 4.47
CA GLU A 54 -11.71 3.54 3.46
C GLU A 54 -10.86 3.23 2.23
N VAL A 55 -10.07 2.15 2.25
CA VAL A 55 -9.24 1.72 1.13
C VAL A 55 -10.08 0.92 0.14
N ILE A 56 -10.04 1.33 -1.13
CA ILE A 56 -10.67 0.59 -2.23
C ILE A 56 -9.67 -0.27 -3.00
N ALA A 57 -8.40 0.16 -3.06
CA ALA A 57 -7.34 -0.59 -3.73
C ALA A 57 -5.95 -0.20 -3.22
N VAL A 58 -4.99 -1.13 -3.34
CA VAL A 58 -3.56 -0.89 -3.11
C VAL A 58 -2.82 -1.35 -4.36
N TRP A 59 -2.05 -0.44 -4.98
CA TRP A 59 -1.22 -0.73 -6.15
C TRP A 59 0.25 -0.73 -5.74
N ILE A 60 0.94 -1.84 -5.96
CA ILE A 60 2.37 -1.98 -5.65
C ILE A 60 3.12 -2.00 -6.99
N LYS A 61 3.99 -1.01 -7.20
CA LYS A 61 4.88 -0.95 -8.36
C LYS A 61 6.30 -1.33 -7.91
N ASP A 62 6.77 -2.46 -8.39
CA ASP A 62 8.17 -2.85 -8.28
C ASP A 62 9.04 -1.99 -9.20
N LYS A 63 10.09 -1.35 -8.65
CA LYS A 63 11.08 -0.62 -9.46
C LYS A 63 12.01 -1.55 -10.25
N GLN A 64 11.95 -2.88 -10.05
CA GLN A 64 12.85 -3.83 -10.72
C GLN A 64 12.28 -4.48 -11.99
N LEU A 65 11.01 -4.27 -12.34
CA LEU A 65 10.58 -4.55 -13.71
C LEU A 65 11.06 -3.41 -14.61
N LYS A 66 12.31 -3.52 -15.07
CA LYS A 66 12.65 -3.02 -16.40
C LYS A 66 11.89 -3.91 -17.39
N GLU A 67 11.08 -3.29 -18.22
CA GLU A 67 10.45 -3.90 -19.40
C GLU A 67 11.45 -4.68 -20.25
#